data_AF-A0A9Q0LP80-F1
#
_entry.id   AF-A0A9Q0LP80-F1
#
_cell.length_a   1.000
_cell.length_b   1.000
_cell.length_c   1.000
_cell.angle_alpha   90.00
_cell.angle_beta   90.00
_cell.angle_gamma   90.00
#
_symmetry.space_group_name_H-M   'P 1'
#
loop_
_entity.id
_entity.type
_entity.pdbx_description
1 polymer ?
#
loop_
_entity_poly.entity_id
_entity_poly.type
_entity_poly.pdbx_seq_one_letter_code
_entity_poly.pdbx_strand_id
1 'polypeptide(L)'
;MNEIIFFGSNKEPISLENKSDKILKPIQFKFENENENENENEIKQISSSNDSTIFLFKNGKAIEYSRYSNQKPQKIQIENIQKVTIGDDNKAILTIEGNVFAKGMSINPNNSKEFINISSLIEDKNDRVVQDIVSGWDALYLLTSNQNAYGIGSNYDGQLGVDPQTL
;
A
#
# COMPACT_ATOMS: atom_id res chain seq x y z
N MET A 1 -8.07 -21.85 8.07
CA MET A 1 -8.54 -20.97 7.00
C MET A 1 -8.82 -19.61 7.63
N ASN A 2 -8.13 -18.55 7.21
CA ASN A 2 -8.37 -17.21 7.77
C ASN A 2 -9.69 -16.67 7.23
N GLU A 3 -10.53 -16.15 8.12
CA GLU A 3 -11.76 -15.46 7.73
C GLU A 3 -11.45 -13.99 7.45
N ILE A 4 -11.82 -13.53 6.26
CA ILE A 4 -11.79 -12.11 5.91
C ILE A 4 -13.21 -11.62 5.97
N ILE A 5 -13.44 -10.62 6.81
CA ILE A 5 -14.78 -10.12 7.08
C ILE A 5 -14.82 -8.63 6.73
N PHE A 6 -15.67 -8.25 5.78
CA PHE A 6 -15.87 -6.85 5.40
C PHE A 6 -17.22 -6.30 5.87
N PHE A 7 -17.22 -5.00 6.15
CA PHE A 7 -18.41 -4.19 6.41
C PHE A 7 -18.09 -2.72 6.10
N GLY A 8 -19.11 -1.91 5.84
CA GLY A 8 -18.96 -0.47 5.55
C GLY A 8 -19.33 -0.10 4.11
N SER A 9 -18.66 0.93 3.58
CA SER A 9 -18.89 1.40 2.21
C SER A 9 -18.45 0.34 1.20
N ASN A 10 -19.29 0.10 0.20
CA ASN A 10 -19.07 -0.87 -0.87
C ASN A 10 -19.58 -0.32 -2.21
N LYS A 11 -19.59 1.01 -2.36
CA LYS A 11 -19.99 1.71 -3.58
C LYS A 11 -19.12 1.33 -4.79
N GLU A 12 -17.90 0.88 -4.52
CA GLU A 12 -16.95 0.32 -5.48
C GLU A 12 -16.52 -1.06 -4.99
N PRO A 13 -17.34 -2.11 -5.20
CA PRO A 13 -17.20 -3.36 -4.46
C PRO A 13 -15.87 -4.09 -4.69
N ILE A 14 -15.25 -4.53 -3.59
CA ILE A 14 -14.11 -5.47 -3.59
C ILE A 14 -14.60 -6.89 -3.95
N SER A 15 -15.89 -7.19 -3.76
CA SER A 15 -16.50 -8.50 -4.07
C SER A 15 -17.65 -8.38 -5.06
N LEU A 16 -17.62 -9.18 -6.13
CA LEU A 16 -18.68 -9.24 -7.15
C LEU A 16 -20.01 -9.82 -6.60
N GLU A 17 -19.97 -10.53 -5.47
CA GLU A 17 -21.14 -11.22 -4.91
C GLU A 17 -22.15 -10.30 -4.22
N ASN A 18 -21.74 -9.09 -3.80
CA ASN A 18 -22.65 -8.14 -3.18
C ASN A 18 -22.58 -6.75 -3.85
N LYS A 19 -23.59 -6.46 -4.68
CA LYS A 19 -23.72 -5.20 -5.42
C LYS A 19 -24.30 -4.05 -4.59
N SER A 20 -24.46 -4.22 -3.28
CA SER A 20 -24.97 -3.14 -2.43
C SER A 20 -23.87 -2.11 -2.17
N ASP A 21 -24.19 -0.82 -2.31
CA ASP A 21 -23.29 0.29 -1.99
C ASP A 21 -22.84 0.31 -0.51
N LYS A 22 -23.49 -0.46 0.36
CA LYS A 22 -23.17 -0.58 1.79
C LYS A 22 -23.34 -2.01 2.28
N ILE A 23 -22.30 -2.54 2.89
CA ILE A 23 -22.33 -3.81 3.62
C ILE A 23 -22.60 -3.50 5.09
N LEU A 24 -23.87 -3.57 5.50
CA LEU A 24 -24.30 -3.21 6.87
C LEU A 24 -24.13 -4.35 7.88
N LYS A 25 -23.91 -5.58 7.40
CA LYS A 25 -23.63 -6.76 8.23
C LYS A 25 -22.29 -7.34 7.79
N PRO A 26 -21.45 -7.84 8.70
CA PRO A 26 -20.18 -8.44 8.32
C PRO A 26 -20.38 -9.58 7.32
N ILE A 27 -19.67 -9.54 6.20
CA ILE A 27 -19.72 -10.57 5.14
C ILE A 27 -18.35 -11.21 5.00
N GLN A 28 -18.34 -12.54 4.98
CA GLN A 28 -17.13 -13.29 4.68
C GLN A 28 -16.76 -13.12 3.21
N PHE A 29 -15.51 -12.77 2.95
CA PHE A 29 -14.95 -12.66 1.62
C PHE A 29 -14.01 -13.81 1.31
N LYS A 30 -14.03 -14.23 0.05
CA LYS A 30 -13.15 -15.26 -0.51
C LYS A 30 -12.51 -14.70 -1.78
N PHE A 31 -11.21 -14.89 -1.92
CA PHE A 31 -10.50 -14.53 -3.14
C PHE A 31 -10.94 -15.46 -4.29
N GLU A 32 -11.33 -14.89 -5.44
CA GLU A 32 -11.75 -15.64 -6.63
C GLU A 32 -10.50 -16.22 -7.35
N ASN A 33 -10.24 -17.53 -7.18
CA ASN A 33 -9.11 -18.29 -7.74
C ASN A 33 -7.74 -17.89 -7.17
N GLU A 34 -6.80 -18.79 -6.89
CA GLU A 34 -6.09 -19.65 -7.84
C GLU A 34 -5.60 -20.94 -7.15
N ASN A 35 -5.22 -21.94 -7.95
CA ASN A 35 -4.77 -23.31 -7.62
C ASN A 35 -3.52 -23.44 -6.70
N GLU A 36 -3.26 -22.49 -5.82
CA GLU A 36 -2.12 -22.48 -4.90
C GLU A 36 -2.56 -22.91 -3.49
N ASN A 37 -1.67 -23.58 -2.77
CA ASN A 37 -1.89 -24.11 -1.42
C ASN A 37 -2.59 -23.07 -0.52
N GLU A 38 -3.69 -23.45 0.15
CA GLU A 38 -4.47 -22.56 1.03
C GLU A 38 -3.61 -21.85 2.10
N ASN A 39 -2.46 -22.42 2.47
CA ASN A 39 -1.50 -21.85 3.42
C ASN A 39 -0.73 -20.64 2.86
N GLU A 40 -0.65 -20.47 1.53
CA GLU A 40 0.05 -19.34 0.90
C GLU A 40 -0.78 -18.04 0.95
N ASN A 41 -2.08 -18.13 1.20
CA ASN A 41 -3.00 -16.99 1.24
C ASN A 41 -3.29 -16.50 2.67
N GLU A 42 -2.43 -16.83 3.63
CA GLU A 42 -2.57 -16.31 5.00
C GLU A 42 -2.25 -14.81 5.03
N ILE A 43 -3.24 -13.96 5.33
CA ILE A 43 -3.03 -12.50 5.41
C ILE A 43 -2.14 -12.14 6.59
N LYS A 44 -1.12 -11.32 6.30
CA LYS A 44 -0.21 -10.69 7.25
C LYS A 44 -0.66 -9.26 7.59
N GLN A 45 -1.10 -8.50 6.59
CA GLN A 45 -1.47 -7.09 6.76
C GLN A 45 -2.54 -6.69 5.74
N ILE A 46 -3.41 -5.76 6.14
CA ILE A 46 -4.34 -5.06 5.26
C ILE A 46 -4.02 -3.57 5.34
N SER A 47 -4.05 -2.87 4.20
CA SER A 47 -3.96 -1.41 4.13
C SER A 47 -4.98 -0.89 3.14
N SER A 48 -5.76 0.12 3.52
CA SER A 48 -6.86 0.65 2.71
C SER A 48 -6.83 2.18 2.63
N SER A 49 -7.22 2.72 1.48
CA SER A 49 -7.59 4.13 1.30
C SER A 49 -9.01 4.23 0.76
N ASN A 50 -9.42 5.42 0.34
CA ASN A 50 -10.76 5.67 -0.21
C ASN A 50 -11.09 4.78 -1.43
N ASP A 51 -10.07 4.40 -2.20
CA ASP A 51 -10.26 3.89 -3.57
C ASP A 51 -9.66 2.50 -3.80
N SER A 52 -8.93 1.99 -2.81
CA SER A 52 -8.09 0.80 -2.93
C SER A 52 -7.89 0.10 -1.60
N THR A 53 -7.72 -1.22 -1.63
CA THR A 53 -7.27 -2.03 -0.50
C THR A 53 -6.20 -3.00 -0.96
N ILE A 54 -5.10 -3.07 -0.21
CA ILE A 54 -3.99 -4.00 -0.43
C ILE A 54 -4.02 -5.06 0.67
N PHE A 55 -3.94 -6.32 0.26
CA PHE A 55 -3.75 -7.48 1.12
C PHE A 55 -2.32 -7.97 0.94
N LEU A 56 -1.55 -7.96 2.02
CA LEU A 56 -0.22 -8.56 2.10
C LEU A 56 -0.35 -9.93 2.77
N PHE A 57 0.21 -10.95 2.14
CA PHE A 57 0.23 -12.31 2.64
C PHE A 57 1.52 -12.63 3.39
N LYS A 58 1.50 -13.65 4.24
CA LYS A 58 2.68 -14.10 5.01
C LYS A 58 3.79 -14.66 4.13
N ASN A 59 3.47 -15.12 2.92
CA ASN A 59 4.46 -15.56 1.93
C ASN A 59 5.20 -14.39 1.25
N GLY A 60 4.89 -13.13 1.57
CA GLY A 60 5.54 -11.97 0.99
C GLY A 60 4.96 -11.51 -0.36
N LYS A 61 3.86 -12.11 -0.83
CA LYS A 61 3.10 -11.62 -1.99
C LYS A 61 2.02 -10.64 -1.56
N ALA A 62 1.57 -9.77 -2.47
CA ALA A 62 0.45 -8.87 -2.22
C ALA A 62 -0.50 -8.74 -3.42
N ILE A 63 -1.77 -8.49 -3.12
CA ILE A 63 -2.80 -8.19 -4.11
C ILE A 63 -3.52 -6.90 -3.76
N GLU A 64 -3.88 -6.14 -4.79
CA GLU A 64 -4.63 -4.91 -4.70
C GLU A 64 -6.02 -5.07 -5.33
N TYR A 65 -7.04 -4.66 -4.58
CA TYR A 65 -8.35 -4.35 -5.13
C TYR A 65 -8.47 -2.84 -5.24
N SER A 66 -8.86 -2.34 -6.41
CA SER A 66 -9.00 -0.90 -6.63
C SER A 66 -10.23 -0.59 -7.47
N ARG A 67 -10.80 0.60 -7.31
CA ARG A 67 -11.87 1.11 -8.17
C ARG A 67 -11.48 1.12 -9.66
N TYR A 68 -10.18 1.27 -9.95
CA TYR A 68 -9.66 1.41 -11.31
C TYR A 68 -9.32 0.07 -11.98
N SER A 69 -9.38 -1.06 -11.25
CA SER A 69 -9.07 -2.38 -11.79
C SER A 69 -10.29 -3.16 -12.27
N ASN A 70 -11.41 -2.48 -12.53
CA ASN A 70 -12.70 -3.10 -12.85
C ASN A 70 -13.06 -4.22 -11.86
N GLN A 71 -12.76 -4.00 -10.57
CA GLN A 71 -13.07 -4.92 -9.47
C GLN A 71 -12.37 -6.29 -9.59
N LYS A 72 -11.29 -6.38 -10.38
CA LYS A 72 -10.42 -7.56 -10.43
C LYS A 72 -9.20 -7.38 -9.53
N PRO A 73 -8.80 -8.42 -8.76
CA PRO A 73 -7.56 -8.39 -8.01
C PRO A 73 -6.38 -8.16 -8.96
N GLN A 74 -5.48 -7.26 -8.58
CA GLN A 74 -4.22 -7.01 -9.27
C GLN A 74 -3.08 -7.55 -8.41
N LYS A 75 -2.27 -8.46 -8.96
CA LYS A 75 -1.04 -8.91 -8.32
C LYS A 75 -0.02 -7.77 -8.33
N ILE A 76 0.56 -7.48 -7.18
CA ILE A 76 1.69 -6.57 -7.06
C ILE A 76 2.94 -7.34 -7.50
N GLN A 77 3.64 -6.85 -8.53
CA GLN A 77 4.80 -7.50 -9.15
C GLN A 77 6.12 -7.25 -8.38
N ILE A 78 6.04 -7.12 -7.07
CA ILE A 78 7.19 -6.98 -6.16
C ILE A 78 7.09 -8.14 -5.18
N GLU A 79 8.17 -8.89 -5.06
CA GLU A 79 8.26 -10.07 -4.19
C GLU A 79 8.91 -9.73 -2.85
N ASN A 80 8.90 -10.70 -1.92
CA ASN A 80 9.51 -10.57 -0.59
C ASN A 80 9.02 -9.33 0.17
N ILE A 81 7.72 -9.05 0.11
CA ILE A 81 7.15 -7.88 0.76
C ILE A 81 7.11 -8.06 2.28
N GLN A 82 7.71 -7.10 2.98
CA GLN A 82 7.67 -7.00 4.44
C GLN A 82 6.44 -6.21 4.91
N LYS A 83 6.16 -5.05 4.31
CA LYS A 83 5.08 -4.15 4.71
C LYS A 83 4.49 -3.43 3.50
N VAL A 84 3.20 -3.11 3.57
CA VAL A 84 2.50 -2.25 2.60
C VAL A 84 1.88 -1.06 3.31
N THR A 85 1.77 0.07 2.61
CA THR A 85 0.97 1.23 3.08
C THR A 85 0.33 1.92 1.89
N ILE A 86 -0.84 2.51 2.11
CA ILE A 86 -1.60 3.24 1.11
C ILE A 86 -2.22 4.50 1.72
N GLY A 87 -1.96 5.65 1.10
CA GLY A 87 -2.71 6.89 1.24
C GLY A 87 -3.72 7.05 0.09
N ASP A 88 -4.28 8.23 -0.12
CA ASP A 88 -5.18 8.42 -1.26
C ASP A 88 -4.38 8.50 -2.57
N ASP A 89 -3.33 9.32 -2.59
CA ASP A 89 -2.53 9.52 -3.81
C ASP A 89 -1.21 8.76 -3.81
N ASN A 90 -0.86 8.04 -2.74
CA ASN A 90 0.41 7.33 -2.62
C ASN A 90 0.26 5.88 -2.14
N LYS A 91 1.13 5.00 -2.63
CA LYS A 91 1.22 3.59 -2.23
C LYS A 91 2.68 3.22 -2.11
N ALA A 92 3.05 2.52 -1.05
CA ALA A 92 4.41 2.08 -0.84
C ALA A 92 4.50 0.64 -0.36
N ILE A 93 5.58 -0.01 -0.78
CA ILE A 93 5.94 -1.40 -0.50
C ILE A 93 7.34 -1.37 0.08
N LEU A 94 7.50 -1.97 1.26
CA LEU A 94 8.79 -2.24 1.87
C LEU A 94 9.10 -3.72 1.68
N THR A 95 10.25 -4.04 1.09
CA THR A 95 10.74 -5.42 0.97
C THR A 95 11.53 -5.85 2.21
N ILE A 96 11.73 -7.16 2.41
CA ILE A 96 12.54 -7.68 3.53
C ILE A 96 14.00 -7.21 3.50
N GLU A 97 14.50 -6.82 2.32
CA GLU A 97 15.85 -6.29 2.13
C GLU A 97 15.94 -4.80 2.49
N GLY A 98 14.84 -4.18 2.90
CA GLY A 98 14.78 -2.76 3.28
C GLY A 98 14.64 -1.79 2.11
N ASN A 99 14.30 -2.27 0.91
CA ASN A 99 14.03 -1.41 -0.24
C ASN A 99 12.59 -0.89 -0.18
N VAL A 100 12.40 0.38 -0.54
CA VAL A 100 11.06 0.98 -0.63
C VAL A 100 10.73 1.30 -2.07
N PHE A 101 9.65 0.69 -2.53
CA PHE A 101 9.05 0.94 -3.83
C PHE A 101 7.77 1.72 -3.64
N ALA A 102 7.64 2.89 -4.27
CA ALA A 102 6.45 3.71 -4.13
C ALA A 102 5.93 4.20 -5.49
N LYS A 103 4.63 4.45 -5.57
CA LYS A 103 3.96 5.11 -6.69
C LYS A 103 2.94 6.10 -6.15
N GLY A 104 2.65 7.14 -6.93
CA GLY A 104 1.73 8.19 -6.52
C GLY A 104 2.08 9.54 -7.11
N MET A 105 1.09 10.40 -7.32
CA MET A 105 1.28 11.69 -8.00
C MET A 105 2.26 12.58 -7.23
N SER A 106 2.16 12.62 -5.90
CA SER A 106 3.03 13.41 -5.03
C SER A 106 4.42 12.79 -4.84
N ILE A 107 4.62 11.53 -5.24
CA ILE A 107 5.90 10.79 -5.06
C ILE A 107 6.70 10.78 -6.35
N ASN A 108 6.04 10.61 -7.49
CA ASN A 108 6.67 10.54 -8.79
C ASN A 108 6.10 11.65 -9.70
N PRO A 109 6.86 12.74 -9.95
CA PRO A 109 6.38 13.88 -10.73
C PRO A 109 6.14 13.53 -12.21
N ASN A 110 6.69 12.40 -12.69
CA ASN A 110 6.44 11.92 -14.05
C ASN A 110 5.08 11.23 -14.21
N ASN A 111 4.29 11.15 -13.13
CA ASN A 111 2.98 10.52 -13.08
C ASN A 111 2.98 9.08 -13.63
N SER A 112 4.10 8.36 -13.43
CA SER A 112 4.18 6.97 -13.86
C SER A 112 3.24 6.12 -12.99
N LYS A 113 2.55 5.18 -13.62
CA LYS A 113 1.72 4.20 -12.91
C LYS A 113 2.54 3.10 -12.22
N GLU A 114 3.86 3.16 -12.38
CA GLU A 114 4.80 2.14 -11.94
C GLU A 114 5.40 2.48 -10.58
N PHE A 115 5.73 1.45 -9.83
CA PHE A 115 6.50 1.59 -8.62
C PHE A 115 7.95 1.98 -8.95
N ILE A 116 8.44 3.03 -8.30
CA ILE A 116 9.84 3.44 -8.36
C ILE A 116 10.55 3.14 -7.04
N ASN A 117 11.83 2.77 -7.09
CA ASN A 117 12.63 2.57 -5.89
C ASN A 117 13.00 3.93 -5.26
N ILE A 118 12.26 4.35 -4.25
CA ILE A 118 12.47 5.64 -3.59
C ILE A 118 13.55 5.60 -2.51
N SER A 119 13.88 4.43 -1.93
CA SER A 119 15.00 4.35 -0.98
C SER A 119 16.34 4.61 -1.67
N SER A 120 16.42 4.44 -2.99
CA SER A 120 17.59 4.83 -3.79
C SER A 120 17.82 6.34 -3.87
N LEU A 121 16.81 7.15 -3.54
CA LEU A 121 16.87 8.62 -3.52
C LEU A 121 17.53 9.17 -2.25
N ILE A 122 17.63 8.36 -1.18
CA ILE A 122 18.36 8.76 0.03
C ILE A 122 19.85 8.93 -0.35
N GLU A 123 20.38 10.13 -0.16
CA GLU A 123 21.74 10.49 -0.59
C GLU A 123 22.81 9.67 0.15
N ASP A 124 22.66 9.53 1.47
CA ASP A 124 23.53 8.66 2.25
C ASP A 124 23.24 7.19 1.95
N LYS A 125 24.16 6.56 1.22
CA LYS A 125 24.06 5.15 0.85
C LYS A 125 24.02 4.21 2.05
N ASN A 126 24.62 4.61 3.17
CA ASN A 126 24.61 3.80 4.39
C ASN A 126 23.25 3.84 5.10
N ASP A 127 22.35 4.72 4.67
CA ASP A 127 21.05 4.93 5.29
C ASP A 127 19.85 4.49 4.43
N ARG A 128 20.12 3.75 3.35
CA ARG A 128 19.07 3.31 2.41
C ARG A 128 18.24 2.13 2.89
N VAL A 129 18.66 1.45 3.95
CA VAL A 129 17.95 0.29 4.51
C VAL A 129 16.81 0.80 5.38
N VAL A 130 15.59 0.65 4.89
CA VAL A 130 14.36 1.08 5.56
C VAL A 130 13.81 -0.06 6.42
N GLN A 131 13.34 0.26 7.62
CA GLN A 131 12.71 -0.69 8.53
C GLN A 131 11.20 -0.47 8.69
N ASP A 132 10.72 0.74 8.44
CA ASP A 132 9.29 1.03 8.49
C ASP A 132 8.83 2.08 7.48
N ILE A 133 7.57 1.98 7.07
CA ILE A 133 6.91 2.92 6.16
C ILE A 133 5.49 3.26 6.64
N VAL A 134 5.08 4.52 6.45
CA VAL A 134 3.74 5.02 6.79
C VAL A 134 3.28 6.03 5.74
N SER A 135 2.06 5.86 5.23
CA SER A 135 1.41 6.85 4.36
C SER A 135 0.53 7.79 5.18
N GLY A 136 0.68 9.08 4.95
CA GLY A 136 -0.39 10.07 5.15
C GLY A 136 -1.28 10.17 3.90
N TRP A 137 -2.08 11.23 3.83
CA TRP A 137 -2.97 11.48 2.68
C TRP A 137 -2.16 11.52 1.36
N ASP A 138 -1.26 12.50 1.25
CA ASP A 138 -0.43 12.75 0.05
C ASP A 138 1.06 12.77 0.36
N ALA A 139 1.44 12.26 1.53
CA ALA A 139 2.81 12.16 2.02
C ALA A 139 3.13 10.72 2.43
N LEU A 140 4.40 10.36 2.34
CA LEU A 140 4.95 9.06 2.71
C LEU A 140 6.18 9.28 3.58
N TYR A 141 6.25 8.52 4.67
CA TYR A 141 7.33 8.57 5.64
C TYR A 141 8.06 7.24 5.70
N LEU A 142 9.39 7.31 5.78
CA LEU A 142 10.29 6.19 5.85
C LEU A 142 11.10 6.31 7.15
N LEU A 143 11.22 5.22 7.90
CA LEU A 143 12.13 5.11 9.02
C LEU A 143 13.25 4.15 8.64
N THR A 144 14.49 4.62 8.65
CA THR A 144 15.67 3.82 8.30
C THR A 144 16.19 3.02 9.48
N SER A 145 17.01 2.02 9.20
CA SER A 145 17.71 1.21 10.20
C SER A 145 18.73 2.00 11.03
N ASN A 146 19.21 3.15 10.55
CA ASN A 146 20.01 4.08 11.36
C ASN A 146 19.14 5.06 12.17
N GLN A 147 17.82 4.80 12.29
CA GLN A 147 16.87 5.61 13.05
C GLN A 147 16.62 7.02 12.49
N ASN A 148 16.92 7.24 11.21
CA ASN A 148 16.58 8.50 10.54
C ASN A 148 15.19 8.42 9.92
N ALA A 149 14.48 9.54 9.93
CA ALA A 149 13.16 9.67 9.32
C ALA A 149 13.24 10.53 8.05
N TYR A 150 12.58 10.07 7.00
CA TYR A 150 12.48 10.77 5.73
C TYR A 150 11.02 10.98 5.38
N GLY A 151 10.69 12.15 4.84
CA GLY A 151 9.36 12.47 4.32
C GLY A 151 9.45 12.80 2.84
N ILE A 152 8.49 12.31 2.05
CA ILE A 152 8.35 12.62 0.63
C ILE A 152 6.86 12.79 0.30
N GLY A 153 6.53 13.75 -0.56
CA GLY A 153 5.16 14.01 -0.98
C GLY A 153 4.74 15.46 -0.84
N SER A 154 3.43 15.67 -0.70
CA SER A 154 2.87 17.00 -0.46
C SER A 154 3.39 17.58 0.87
N ASN A 155 3.59 18.90 0.88
CA ASN A 155 3.79 19.66 2.09
C ASN A 155 2.83 20.85 2.19
N TYR A 156 1.71 20.83 1.46
CA TYR A 156 0.82 21.99 1.38
C TYR A 156 0.30 22.43 2.76
N ASP A 157 -0.03 21.46 3.63
CA ASP A 157 -0.49 21.72 5.00
C ASP A 157 0.61 21.50 6.06
N GLY A 158 1.89 21.47 5.68
CA GLY A 158 3.00 21.20 6.60
C GLY A 158 3.15 19.74 6.99
N GLN A 159 2.63 18.81 6.17
CA GLN A 159 2.62 17.38 6.48
C GLN A 159 4.05 16.83 6.68
N LEU A 160 5.04 17.35 5.95
CA LEU A 160 6.44 16.93 6.08
C LEU A 160 7.14 17.48 7.33
N GLY A 161 6.44 18.27 8.17
CA GLY A 161 7.00 18.83 9.39
C GLY A 161 8.00 19.97 9.17
N VAL A 162 8.07 20.50 7.94
CA VAL A 162 8.84 21.69 7.57
C VAL A 162 7.90 22.78 7.06
N ASP A 163 8.31 24.04 7.18
CA ASP A 163 7.49 25.16 6.76
C ASP A 163 7.19 25.07 5.25
N PRO A 164 5.91 24.97 4.83
CA PRO A 164 5.51 24.91 3.43
C PRO A 164 6.01 26.08 2.58
N GLN A 165 6.33 27.23 3.19
CA GLN A 165 6.80 28.43 2.49
C GLN A 165 8.31 28.43 2.23
N THR A 166 9.04 27.45 2.78
CA THR A 166 10.52 27.41 2.74
C THR A 166 11.09 26.33 1.82
N LEU A 167 10.22 25.50 1.22
CA LEU A 167 10.57 24.46 0.26
C LEU A 167 10.47 24.94 -1.20
#